data_AF-A0A6V7HJ61-F1
#
_entry.id   AF-A0A6V7HJ61-F1
#
_cell.length_a   1.000
_cell.length_b   1.000
_cell.length_c   1.000
_cell.angle_alpha   90.00
_cell.angle_beta   90.00
_cell.angle_gamma   90.00
#
_symmetry.space_group_name_H-M   'P 1'
#
loop_
_entity.id
_entity.type
_entity.pdbx_description
1 polymer ?
#
loop_
_entity_poly.entity_id
_entity_poly.type
_entity_poly.pdbx_seq_one_letter_code
_entity_poly.pdbx_strand_id
1 'polypeptide(L)'
;MTAQNSPAKMKELRLPMSRVKTIMRSSPYVDTIGQDGLYLVTKATELFIHYLTEEAHLRSSKGNSLDYKHLAEVVQTNDTLEFLREIMPRKITVRQFKEMMAAKNSHSSSSESSSDSDSDSESDTDSCSDSDRKADNSSNSEHESETKENGKCDSASDRSEASDKSDSEDESKR
;
A
#
# COMPACT_ATOMS: atom_id res chain seq x y z
N MET A 1 13.95 -28.77 -48.87
CA MET A 1 14.27 -29.25 -47.51
C MET A 1 15.32 -28.29 -46.99
N THR A 2 15.16 -27.45 -45.96
CA THR A 2 14.24 -27.31 -44.83
C THR A 2 14.24 -25.82 -44.46
N ALA A 3 13.07 -25.19 -44.32
CA ALA A 3 12.97 -23.82 -43.84
C ALA A 3 13.25 -23.80 -42.34
N GLN A 4 14.27 -23.05 -41.93
CA GLN A 4 14.59 -22.80 -40.53
C GLN A 4 13.50 -21.89 -39.94
N ASN A 5 12.62 -22.45 -39.12
CA ASN A 5 11.75 -21.67 -38.24
C ASN A 5 12.64 -20.87 -37.29
N SER A 6 12.66 -19.54 -37.44
CA SER A 6 13.15 -18.64 -36.39
C SER A 6 12.44 -18.98 -35.07
N PRO A 7 13.14 -19.11 -33.93
CA PRO A 7 12.45 -19.27 -32.66
C PRO A 7 11.56 -18.05 -32.50
N ALA A 8 10.25 -18.29 -32.41
CA ALA A 8 9.27 -17.25 -32.17
C ALA A 8 9.82 -16.38 -31.03
N LYS A 9 10.05 -15.09 -31.30
CA LYS A 9 10.52 -14.12 -30.30
C LYS A 9 9.75 -14.42 -29.02
N MET A 10 10.43 -14.96 -28.00
CA MET A 10 9.79 -15.20 -26.70
C MET A 10 9.15 -13.87 -26.35
N LYS A 11 7.81 -13.84 -26.29
CA LYS A 11 7.05 -12.59 -26.14
C LYS A 11 7.68 -11.85 -24.97
N GLU A 12 8.15 -10.65 -25.25
CA GLU A 12 8.82 -9.80 -24.27
C GLU A 12 7.98 -9.78 -22.98
N LEU A 13 8.61 -10.23 -21.89
CA LEU A 13 7.98 -10.22 -20.57
C LEU A 13 7.89 -8.76 -20.13
N ARG A 14 6.71 -8.36 -19.66
CA ARG A 14 6.46 -7.03 -19.08
C ARG A 14 6.97 -6.93 -17.66
N LEU A 15 7.02 -8.05 -16.94
CA LEU A 15 7.57 -8.10 -15.60
C LEU A 15 9.07 -8.44 -15.61
N PRO A 16 9.90 -7.72 -14.83
CA PRO A 16 11.32 -8.00 -14.76
C PRO A 16 11.61 -9.33 -14.05
N MET A 17 12.21 -10.28 -14.77
CA MET A 17 12.52 -11.62 -14.24
C MET A 17 13.40 -11.59 -12.98
N SER A 18 14.28 -10.60 -12.84
CA SER A 18 15.11 -10.42 -11.64
C SER A 18 14.28 -10.20 -10.38
N ARG A 19 13.19 -9.41 -10.48
CA ARG A 19 12.30 -9.14 -9.35
C ARG A 19 11.47 -10.38 -9.01
N VAL A 20 10.95 -11.07 -10.02
CA VAL A 20 10.21 -12.34 -9.83
C VAL A 20 11.11 -13.38 -9.16
N LYS A 21 12.36 -13.53 -9.63
CA LYS A 21 13.35 -14.45 -9.03
C LYS A 21 13.62 -14.12 -7.56
N THR A 22 13.72 -12.84 -7.23
CA THR A 22 13.93 -12.39 -5.84
C THR A 22 12.75 -12.76 -4.95
N ILE A 23 11.51 -12.59 -5.44
CA ILE A 23 10.28 -12.97 -4.72
C ILE A 23 10.21 -14.49 -4.57
N MET A 24 10.52 -15.26 -5.61
CA MET A 24 10.53 -16.72 -5.51
C MET A 24 11.53 -17.24 -4.46
N ARG A 25 12.66 -16.55 -4.28
CA ARG A 25 13.70 -16.87 -3.28
C ARG A 25 13.41 -16.37 -1.87
N SER A 26 12.38 -15.54 -1.66
CA SER A 26 12.02 -15.11 -0.31
C SER A 26 11.35 -16.21 0.50
N SER A 27 10.85 -17.26 -0.16
CA SER A 27 10.30 -18.42 0.51
C SER A 27 11.43 -19.27 1.12
N PRO A 28 11.25 -19.79 2.34
CA PRO A 28 12.20 -20.76 2.89
C PRO A 28 12.27 -21.97 1.95
N TYR A 29 13.45 -22.57 1.81
CA TYR A 29 13.70 -23.79 1.01
C TYR A 29 13.74 -23.62 -0.52
N VAL A 30 13.94 -22.40 -1.06
CA VAL A 30 14.15 -22.16 -2.50
C VAL A 30 15.55 -21.63 -2.80
N ASP A 31 16.49 -22.53 -3.09
CA ASP A 31 17.90 -22.15 -3.36
C ASP A 31 18.15 -21.82 -4.85
N THR A 32 17.74 -22.75 -5.73
CA THR A 32 17.99 -22.67 -7.18
C THR A 32 16.70 -22.73 -7.98
N ILE A 33 16.58 -21.84 -8.96
CA ILE A 33 15.42 -21.74 -9.86
C ILE A 33 15.93 -21.84 -11.30
N GLY A 34 15.41 -22.78 -12.08
CA GLY A 34 15.73 -22.94 -13.50
C GLY A 34 15.20 -21.78 -14.35
N GLN A 35 15.88 -21.47 -15.46
CA GLN A 35 15.50 -20.32 -16.32
C GLN A 35 14.11 -20.50 -16.95
N ASP A 36 13.78 -21.70 -17.43
CA ASP A 36 12.47 -21.97 -18.03
C ASP A 36 11.33 -21.84 -17.02
N GLY A 37 11.54 -22.34 -15.79
CA GLY A 37 10.59 -22.19 -14.69
C GLY A 37 10.41 -20.72 -14.29
N LEU A 38 11.50 -19.96 -14.21
CA LEU A 38 11.45 -18.53 -13.94
C LEU A 38 10.68 -17.77 -15.04
N TYR A 39 10.92 -18.10 -16.31
CA TYR A 39 10.19 -17.51 -17.44
C TYR A 39 8.69 -17.83 -17.37
N LEU A 40 8.34 -19.10 -17.13
CA LEU A 40 6.95 -19.54 -17.04
C LEU A 40 6.20 -18.88 -15.89
N VAL A 41 6.80 -18.82 -14.69
CA VAL A 41 6.21 -18.14 -13.52
C VAL A 41 6.05 -16.65 -13.78
N THR A 42 7.03 -16.01 -14.43
CA THR A 42 6.92 -14.60 -14.81
C THR A 42 5.73 -14.37 -15.73
N LYS A 43 5.55 -15.24 -16.74
CA LYS A 43 4.41 -15.15 -17.65
C LYS A 43 3.07 -15.45 -16.97
N ALA A 44 3.03 -16.46 -16.10
CA ALA A 44 1.84 -16.78 -15.33
C ALA A 44 1.42 -15.63 -14.41
N THR A 45 2.39 -14.92 -13.81
CA THR A 45 2.12 -13.75 -12.96
C THR A 45 1.48 -12.61 -13.74
N GLU A 46 1.91 -12.36 -14.99
CA GLU A 46 1.26 -11.37 -15.86
C GLU A 46 -0.20 -11.74 -16.15
N LEU A 47 -0.44 -13.01 -16.50
CA LEU A 47 -1.79 -13.50 -16.77
C LEU A 47 -2.66 -13.45 -15.52
N PHE A 48 -2.09 -13.75 -14.35
CA PHE A 48 -2.78 -13.66 -13.07
C PHE A 48 -3.23 -12.23 -12.75
N ILE A 49 -2.36 -11.23 -12.95
CA ILE A 49 -2.73 -9.82 -12.73
C ILE A 49 -3.87 -9.41 -13.67
N HIS A 50 -3.80 -9.81 -14.95
CA HIS A 50 -4.87 -9.55 -15.91
C HIS A 50 -6.19 -10.19 -15.48
N TYR A 51 -6.15 -11.49 -15.14
CA TYR A 51 -7.31 -12.23 -14.66
C TYR A 51 -7.95 -11.58 -13.43
N LEU A 52 -7.16 -11.26 -12.41
CA LEU A 52 -7.68 -10.64 -11.19
C LEU A 52 -8.31 -9.27 -11.45
N THR A 53 -7.69 -8.49 -12.35
CA THR A 53 -8.19 -7.15 -12.72
C THR A 53 -9.49 -7.25 -13.51
N GLU A 54 -9.57 -8.19 -14.45
CA GLU A 54 -10.77 -8.45 -15.26
C GLU A 54 -11.94 -8.92 -14.37
N GLU A 55 -11.73 -9.93 -13.53
CA GLU A 55 -12.75 -10.43 -12.60
C GLU A 55 -13.25 -9.33 -11.64
N ALA A 56 -12.34 -8.51 -11.12
CA ALA A 56 -12.72 -7.39 -10.27
C ALA A 56 -13.46 -6.29 -11.04
N HIS A 57 -13.14 -6.07 -12.31
CA HIS A 57 -13.85 -5.13 -13.16
C HIS A 57 -15.27 -5.60 -13.50
N LEU A 58 -15.46 -6.89 -13.79
CA LEU A 58 -16.80 -7.47 -13.99
C LEU A 58 -17.70 -7.31 -12.75
N ARG A 59 -17.10 -7.31 -11.55
CA ARG A 59 -17.78 -7.02 -10.27
C ARG A 59 -18.19 -5.54 -10.12
N SER A 60 -17.55 -4.62 -10.84
CA SER A 60 -17.84 -3.18 -10.81
C SER A 60 -19.12 -2.91 -11.59
N SER A 61 -20.27 -3.06 -10.93
CA SER A 61 -21.59 -3.05 -11.57
C SER A 61 -21.93 -1.80 -12.41
N LYS A 62 -21.24 -0.65 -12.27
CA LYS A 62 -21.67 0.63 -12.86
C LYS A 62 -20.57 1.66 -13.18
N GLY A 63 -19.28 1.33 -13.06
CA GLY A 63 -18.23 2.36 -13.16
C GLY A 63 -16.97 1.91 -13.90
N ASN A 64 -16.38 2.83 -14.65
CA ASN A 64 -15.06 2.69 -15.29
C ASN A 64 -13.90 2.68 -14.27
N SER A 65 -14.19 2.63 -12.96
CA SER A 65 -13.20 2.60 -11.90
C SER A 65 -13.15 1.24 -11.21
N LEU A 66 -11.95 0.87 -10.78
CA LEU A 66 -11.66 -0.34 -10.04
C LEU A 66 -11.31 0.04 -8.60
N ASP A 67 -12.23 -0.20 -7.67
CA ASP A 67 -12.04 0.07 -6.25
C ASP A 67 -11.57 -1.20 -5.50
N TYR A 68 -10.90 -1.01 -4.35
CA TYR A 68 -10.49 -2.11 -3.46
C TYR A 68 -11.65 -3.05 -3.10
N LYS A 69 -12.86 -2.51 -2.88
CA LYS A 69 -14.05 -3.31 -2.51
C LYS A 69 -14.37 -4.37 -3.57
N HIS A 70 -14.09 -4.10 -4.86
CA HIS A 70 -14.34 -5.05 -5.93
C HIS A 70 -13.35 -6.21 -5.89
N LEU A 71 -12.06 -5.93 -5.66
CA LEU A 71 -11.04 -6.97 -5.52
C LEU A 71 -11.29 -7.82 -4.26
N ALA A 72 -11.56 -7.17 -3.12
CA ALA A 72 -11.84 -7.87 -1.88
C ALA A 72 -13.06 -8.78 -2.03
N GLU A 73 -14.10 -8.34 -2.75
CA GLU A 73 -15.24 -9.19 -3.04
C GLU A 73 -14.84 -10.40 -3.90
N VAL A 74 -13.99 -10.24 -4.92
CA VAL A 74 -13.54 -11.32 -5.83
C VAL A 74 -12.74 -12.37 -5.09
N VAL A 75 -11.77 -11.94 -4.32
CA VAL A 75 -10.92 -12.82 -3.51
C VAL A 75 -11.75 -13.61 -2.50
N GLN A 76 -12.76 -12.98 -1.89
CA GLN A 76 -13.52 -13.62 -0.82
C GLN A 76 -14.62 -14.56 -1.31
N THR A 77 -14.99 -14.51 -2.60
CA THR A 77 -16.01 -15.41 -3.17
C THR A 77 -15.46 -16.48 -4.08
N ASN A 78 -14.26 -16.30 -4.64
CA ASN A 78 -13.66 -17.25 -5.57
C ASN A 78 -12.68 -18.18 -4.82
N ASP A 79 -12.94 -19.48 -4.84
CA ASP A 79 -12.11 -20.47 -4.13
C ASP A 79 -10.70 -20.60 -4.73
N THR A 80 -10.53 -20.34 -6.03
CA THR A 80 -9.19 -20.35 -6.65
C THR A 80 -8.28 -19.22 -6.16
N LEU A 81 -8.87 -18.19 -5.53
CA LEU A 81 -8.17 -17.04 -4.94
C LEU A 81 -8.11 -17.12 -3.42
N GLU A 82 -8.40 -18.28 -2.83
CA GLU A 82 -8.42 -18.49 -1.38
C GLU A 82 -7.12 -18.05 -0.69
N PHE A 83 -5.97 -18.27 -1.33
CA PHE A 83 -4.66 -17.88 -0.82
C PHE A 83 -4.50 -16.37 -0.56
N LEU A 84 -5.39 -15.53 -1.11
CA LEU A 84 -5.39 -14.09 -0.90
C LEU A 84 -6.37 -13.62 0.19
N ARG A 85 -7.23 -14.49 0.75
CA ARG A 85 -8.30 -14.09 1.68
C ARG A 85 -7.78 -13.38 2.92
N GLU A 86 -6.67 -13.85 3.48
CA GLU A 86 -6.03 -13.25 4.65
C GLU A 86 -5.33 -11.92 4.33
N ILE A 87 -4.84 -11.77 3.10
CA ILE A 87 -4.14 -10.57 2.64
C ILE A 87 -5.12 -9.45 2.28
N MET A 88 -6.33 -9.82 1.82
CA MET A 88 -7.34 -8.92 1.26
C MET A 88 -8.70 -9.05 1.97
N PRO A 89 -8.83 -8.58 3.22
CA PRO A 89 -10.09 -8.65 3.96
C PRO A 89 -11.13 -7.65 3.42
N ARG A 90 -12.43 -7.96 3.62
CA ARG A 90 -13.53 -7.01 3.35
C ARG A 90 -13.49 -5.87 4.38
N LYS A 91 -13.53 -4.64 3.89
CA LYS A 91 -13.59 -3.47 4.77
C LYS A 91 -15.00 -3.34 5.36
N ILE A 92 -15.07 -3.20 6.67
CA ILE A 92 -16.27 -2.80 7.41
C ILE A 92 -16.01 -1.45 8.06
N THR A 93 -17.03 -0.62 8.14
CA THR A 93 -16.94 0.66 8.87
C THR A 93 -17.07 0.43 10.36
N VAL A 94 -16.50 1.31 11.18
CA VAL A 94 -16.63 1.26 12.66
C VAL A 94 -18.10 1.20 13.08
N ARG A 95 -18.97 1.95 12.38
CA ARG A 95 -20.41 1.92 12.60
C ARG A 95 -21.00 0.52 12.38
N GLN A 96 -20.73 -0.10 11.23
CA GLN A 96 -21.21 -1.45 10.92
C GLN A 96 -20.68 -2.48 11.92
N PHE A 97 -19.42 -2.33 12.36
CA PHE A 97 -18.85 -3.21 13.37
C PHE A 97 -19.58 -3.08 14.72
N LYS A 98 -19.85 -1.86 15.18
CA LYS A 98 -20.63 -1.60 16.42
C LYS A 98 -22.03 -2.20 16.32
N GLU A 99 -22.71 -2.03 15.18
CA GLU A 99 -24.03 -2.61 14.91
C GLU A 99 -23.98 -4.14 14.93
N MET A 100 -22.98 -4.77 14.28
CA MET A 100 -22.79 -6.24 14.33
C MET A 100 -22.53 -6.77 15.74
N MET A 101 -21.71 -6.06 16.54
CA MET A 101 -21.40 -6.48 17.91
C MET A 101 -22.63 -6.38 18.83
N ALA A 102 -23.44 -5.33 18.68
CA ALA A 102 -24.70 -5.19 19.41
C ALA A 102 -25.70 -6.31 19.03
N ALA A 103 -25.85 -6.59 17.73
CA ALA A 103 -26.72 -7.64 17.23
C ALA A 103 -26.28 -9.05 17.66
N LYS A 104 -24.97 -9.30 17.71
CA LYS A 104 -24.41 -10.58 18.18
C LYS A 104 -24.65 -10.80 19.68
N ASN A 105 -24.59 -9.74 20.49
CA ASN A 105 -24.86 -9.80 21.92
C ASN A 105 -26.34 -10.17 22.21
N SER A 106 -27.28 -9.69 21.40
CA SER A 106 -28.69 -10.06 21.51
C SER A 106 -29.02 -11.48 21.03
N HIS A 107 -28.15 -12.11 20.23
CA HIS A 107 -28.40 -13.45 19.67
C HIS A 107 -27.70 -14.57 20.47
N SER A 108 -26.76 -14.21 21.34
CA SER A 108 -26.06 -15.13 22.25
C SER A 108 -26.83 -15.41 23.54
N SER A 109 -28.00 -14.81 23.75
CA SER A 109 -28.85 -15.00 24.94
C SER A 109 -29.88 -16.13 24.80
N SER A 110 -29.67 -17.10 23.91
CA SER A 110 -30.53 -18.30 23.76
C SER A 110 -29.77 -19.63 23.79
N SER A 111 -28.56 -19.63 24.35
CA SER A 111 -27.92 -20.86 24.83
C SER A 111 -27.14 -20.54 26.11
N GLU A 112 -27.72 -20.98 27.22
CA GLU A 112 -27.34 -20.76 28.62
C GLU A 112 -25.85 -20.98 28.93
N SER A 113 -25.25 -20.01 29.61
CA SER A 113 -24.21 -20.23 30.64
C SER A 113 -24.16 -18.99 31.53
N SER A 114 -24.81 -19.09 32.69
CA SER A 114 -24.62 -18.18 33.81
C SER A 114 -23.16 -18.23 34.28
N SER A 115 -22.44 -17.12 34.20
CA SER A 115 -21.40 -16.84 35.18
C SER A 115 -21.46 -15.37 35.53
N ASP A 116 -21.98 -15.11 36.72
CA ASP A 116 -21.88 -13.83 37.41
C ASP A 116 -20.40 -13.44 37.52
N SER A 117 -20.09 -12.21 37.11
CA SER A 117 -18.88 -11.53 37.55
C SER A 117 -19.24 -10.06 37.64
N ASP A 118 -19.78 -9.72 38.81
CA ASP A 118 -19.78 -8.36 39.33
C ASP A 118 -18.34 -7.87 39.33
N SER A 119 -18.07 -6.78 38.63
CA SER A 119 -16.86 -5.99 38.86
C SER A 119 -17.31 -4.58 39.14
N ASP A 120 -17.44 -4.32 40.44
CA ASP A 120 -17.63 -3.02 41.05
C ASP A 120 -16.53 -2.02 40.65
N SER A 121 -16.90 -0.74 40.75
CA SER A 121 -16.15 0.54 40.74
C SER A 121 -14.67 0.48 41.17
N GLU A 122 -13.78 1.38 40.76
CA GLU A 122 -13.71 2.76 41.28
C GLU A 122 -12.99 3.70 40.31
N SER A 123 -13.55 4.89 40.13
CA SER A 123 -12.88 6.05 39.55
C SER A 123 -12.38 6.93 40.70
N ASP A 124 -11.07 6.95 40.92
CA ASP A 124 -10.42 7.93 41.81
C ASP A 124 -9.25 8.63 41.10
N THR A 125 -9.06 9.87 41.54
CA THR A 125 -8.32 10.99 40.96
C THR A 125 -6.80 10.79 40.95
N ASP A 126 -6.00 11.52 40.17
CA ASP A 126 -5.41 12.77 40.65
C ASP A 126 -4.98 13.71 39.50
N SER A 127 -5.50 14.94 39.56
CA SER A 127 -4.91 16.10 38.88
C SER A 127 -3.80 16.68 39.74
N CYS A 128 -2.56 16.64 39.27
CA CYS A 128 -1.49 17.47 39.81
C CYS A 128 -1.28 18.70 38.93
N SER A 129 -1.88 19.83 39.34
CA SER A 129 -1.43 21.15 38.93
C SER A 129 -0.76 21.84 40.13
N ASP A 130 0.36 22.47 39.79
CA ASP A 130 0.84 23.76 40.30
C ASP A 130 2.02 23.90 41.27
N SER A 131 2.98 24.68 40.74
CA SER A 131 3.64 25.85 41.34
C SER A 131 4.99 25.69 42.06
N ASP A 132 6.01 26.21 41.36
CA ASP A 132 7.01 27.19 41.80
C ASP A 132 7.81 26.98 43.11
N ARG A 133 9.13 26.84 42.97
CA ARG A 133 10.11 27.58 43.81
C ARG A 133 11.32 28.06 42.99
N LYS A 134 11.55 29.36 43.11
CA LYS A 134 12.64 30.21 42.58
C LYS A 134 13.97 30.04 43.34
N ALA A 135 15.06 30.34 42.61
CA ALA A 135 16.33 31.00 43.02
C ALA A 135 17.19 30.29 44.09
N ASP A 136 18.53 30.32 44.10
CA ASP A 136 19.53 31.24 43.55
C ASP A 136 20.83 30.47 43.18
N ASN A 137 21.63 30.92 42.20
CA ASN A 137 22.90 31.68 42.33
C ASN A 137 24.02 30.87 43.05
N SER A 138 25.26 30.70 42.58
CA SER A 138 26.12 31.55 41.76
C SER A 138 27.40 30.79 41.34
N SER A 139 28.09 31.33 40.32
CA SER A 139 29.55 31.32 40.06
C SER A 139 30.26 30.01 39.73
N ASN A 140 31.30 29.92 38.89
CA ASN A 140 31.96 30.76 37.87
C ASN A 140 33.15 29.89 37.38
N SER A 141 33.43 29.81 36.06
CA SER A 141 34.79 29.76 35.49
C SER A 141 34.76 29.50 33.97
N GLU A 142 34.78 30.60 33.22
CA GLU A 142 35.68 30.91 32.09
C GLU A 142 36.55 29.78 31.50
N HIS A 143 36.46 29.56 30.18
CA HIS A 143 37.54 29.95 29.25
C HIS A 143 37.08 29.92 27.78
N GLU A 144 37.56 30.93 27.05
CA GLU A 144 37.26 31.36 25.69
C GLU A 144 37.91 30.52 24.59
N SER A 145 37.33 30.54 23.38
CA SER A 145 37.97 31.17 22.20
C SER A 145 36.99 31.34 21.04
N GLU A 146 36.97 32.57 20.54
CA GLU A 146 36.26 33.18 19.40
C GLU A 146 36.64 32.51 18.04
N THR A 147 35.92 32.62 16.92
CA THR A 147 35.64 33.84 16.13
C THR A 147 34.57 33.62 15.04
N LYS A 148 33.66 34.60 14.88
CA LYS A 148 33.20 35.32 13.65
C LYS A 148 32.71 34.51 12.41
N GLU A 149 31.73 34.91 11.60
CA GLU A 149 30.82 36.06 11.48
C GLU A 149 29.99 35.84 10.18
N ASN A 150 28.73 36.27 10.16
CA ASN A 150 27.83 36.59 9.02
C ASN A 150 27.56 35.52 7.94
N GLY A 151 26.32 35.21 7.51
CA GLY A 151 25.13 36.05 7.40
C GLY A 151 24.91 36.42 5.93
N LYS A 152 24.06 35.67 5.19
CA LYS A 152 23.44 36.14 3.95
C LYS A 152 22.28 35.23 3.49
N CYS A 153 21.05 35.69 3.75
CA CYS A 153 19.88 35.37 2.95
C CYS A 153 19.94 36.16 1.64
N ASP A 154 19.58 35.57 0.51
CA ASP A 154 19.05 36.32 -0.63
C ASP A 154 18.24 35.42 -1.57
N SER A 155 17.14 36.00 -2.02
CA SER A 155 16.13 35.50 -2.94
C SER A 155 16.43 35.97 -4.36
N ALA A 156 16.13 35.16 -5.37
CA ALA A 156 15.79 35.56 -6.76
C ALA A 156 15.34 34.28 -7.50
N SER A 157 14.10 34.10 -7.93
CA SER A 157 13.44 34.69 -9.12
C SER A 157 14.34 34.73 -10.36
N ASP A 158 14.08 33.85 -11.34
CA ASP A 158 14.08 34.31 -12.72
C ASP A 158 13.08 33.53 -13.59
N ARG A 159 12.41 34.31 -14.44
CA ARG A 159 11.42 33.92 -15.45
C ARG A 159 12.14 33.86 -16.79
N SER A 160 11.69 33.00 -17.70
CA SER A 160 11.82 33.29 -19.13
C SER A 160 10.76 32.52 -19.91
N GLU A 161 9.80 33.28 -20.44
CA GLU A 161 9.00 32.92 -21.61
C GLU A 161 9.86 33.11 -22.87
N ALA A 162 9.76 32.17 -23.81
CA ALA A 162 9.97 32.46 -25.23
C ALA A 162 9.06 31.55 -26.06
N SER A 163 8.20 32.22 -26.81
CA SER A 163 7.35 31.75 -27.88
C SER A 163 8.16 31.29 -29.09
N ASP A 164 7.75 30.19 -29.73
CA ASP A 164 7.99 30.00 -31.16
C ASP A 164 6.72 29.44 -31.83
N LYS A 165 6.19 30.25 -32.74
CA LYS A 165 5.18 29.88 -33.73
C LYS A 165 5.94 29.42 -34.97
N SER A 166 5.60 28.26 -35.52
CA SER A 166 5.88 27.95 -36.92
C SER A 166 4.67 27.28 -37.53
N ASP A 167 4.07 28.02 -38.44
CA ASP A 167 2.99 27.70 -39.35
C ASP A 167 3.62 27.12 -40.64
N SER A 168 3.12 26.01 -41.16
CA SER A 168 3.31 25.63 -42.56
C SER A 168 2.23 24.63 -42.98
N GLU A 169 1.30 25.12 -43.77
CA GLU A 169 0.45 24.34 -44.67
C GLU A 169 1.33 23.57 -45.67
N ASP A 170 0.99 22.32 -45.97
CA ASP A 170 1.21 21.76 -47.31
C ASP A 170 0.08 20.78 -47.67
N GLU A 171 -0.60 21.16 -48.73
CA GLU A 171 -1.66 20.46 -49.42
C GLU A 171 -1.00 19.57 -50.49
N SER A 172 -1.27 18.26 -50.52
CA SER A 172 -1.13 17.49 -51.76
C SER A 172 -2.01 16.24 -51.79
N LYS A 173 -3.10 16.39 -52.54
CA LYS A 173 -3.82 15.33 -53.26
C LYS A 173 -2.85 14.28 -53.83
N ARG A 174 -3.12 13.01 -53.57
CA ARG A 174 -3.39 11.96 -54.57
C ARG A 174 -3.86 10.68 -53.90
#